data_AF-A0A8S2QI36-F1
#
_entry.id   AF-A0A8S2QI36-F1
#
_cell.length_a   1.000
_cell.length_b   1.000
_cell.length_c   1.000
_cell.angle_alpha   90.00
_cell.angle_beta   90.00
_cell.angle_gamma   90.00
#
_symmetry.space_group_name_H-M   'P 1'
#
loop_
_entity.id
_entity.type
_entity.pdbx_description
1 polymer ?
#
loop_
_entity_poly.entity_id
_entity_poly.type
_entity_poly.pdbx_seq_one_letter_code
_entity_poly.pdbx_strand_id
1 'polypeptide(L)'
;MSSKLRRKTRASNAKECVEIIENAWCRHRDRQMFRLLKHAVCAAEHALSNDILRRLCPKEAELLKDPSLTVKVKFRFGGTEFPPVIYFKVFVRNYNGSLPKYVNGKKIIPSGSKAAYSACSMMGQRVFYQQMLVDSLHGADGKVADELEIVTMKDYMQ
;
A
#
# COMPACT_ATOMS: atom_id res chain seq x y z
N MET A 1 30.40 0.51 -52.36
CA MET A 1 30.09 0.35 -50.91
C MET A 1 29.99 -1.14 -50.57
N SER A 2 30.81 -1.62 -49.64
CA SER A 2 31.08 -3.05 -49.39
C SER A 2 29.86 -3.82 -48.84
N SER A 3 29.60 -5.02 -49.40
CA SER A 3 28.48 -5.93 -49.06
C SER A 3 28.42 -6.32 -47.58
N LYS A 4 29.56 -6.28 -46.88
CA LYS A 4 29.66 -6.50 -45.43
C LYS A 4 28.95 -5.41 -44.61
N LEU A 5 29.00 -4.15 -45.06
CA LEU A 5 28.38 -3.02 -44.36
C LEU A 5 26.84 -3.12 -44.43
N ARG A 6 26.28 -3.47 -45.61
CA ARG A 6 24.85 -3.70 -45.81
C ARG A 6 24.28 -4.83 -44.94
N ARG A 7 25.02 -5.93 -44.76
CA ARG A 7 24.60 -7.04 -43.90
C ARG A 7 24.55 -6.63 -42.42
N LYS A 8 25.51 -5.81 -41.97
CA LYS A 8 25.56 -5.30 -40.59
C LYS A 8 24.39 -4.37 -40.27
N THR A 9 24.05 -3.46 -41.19
CA THR A 9 22.87 -2.57 -41.03
C THR A 9 21.57 -3.37 -41.00
N ARG A 10 21.41 -4.38 -41.88
CA ARG A 10 20.19 -5.19 -41.92
C ARG A 10 20.00 -6.05 -40.66
N ALA A 11 21.10 -6.58 -40.10
CA ALA A 11 21.06 -7.31 -38.83
C ALA A 11 20.76 -6.38 -37.65
N SER A 12 21.24 -5.13 -37.67
CA SER A 12 20.89 -4.10 -36.67
C SER A 12 19.40 -3.77 -36.71
N ASN A 13 18.86 -3.52 -37.90
CA ASN A 13 17.43 -3.20 -38.06
C ASN A 13 16.54 -4.39 -37.67
N ALA A 14 16.98 -5.63 -37.95
CA ALA A 14 16.25 -6.82 -37.54
C ALA A 14 16.18 -6.96 -36.01
N LYS A 15 17.28 -6.66 -35.30
CA LYS A 15 17.31 -6.65 -33.82
C LYS A 15 16.37 -5.59 -33.24
N GLU A 16 16.40 -4.39 -33.80
CA GLU A 16 15.50 -3.30 -33.40
C GLU A 16 14.02 -3.69 -33.59
N CYS A 17 13.67 -4.31 -34.73
CA CYS A 17 12.31 -4.81 -34.95
C CYS A 17 11.90 -5.88 -33.93
N VAL A 18 12.79 -6.80 -33.56
CA VAL A 18 12.51 -7.84 -32.56
C VAL A 18 12.27 -7.20 -31.19
N GLU A 19 13.13 -6.27 -30.76
CA GLU A 19 12.95 -5.55 -29.49
C GLU A 19 11.62 -4.78 -29.44
N ILE A 20 11.21 -4.17 -30.55
CA ILE A 20 9.90 -3.48 -30.63
C ILE A 20 8.75 -4.46 -30.42
N ILE A 21 8.80 -5.63 -31.08
CA ILE A 21 7.75 -6.65 -30.97
C ILE A 21 7.72 -7.24 -29.55
N GLU A 22 8.87 -7.57 -28.98
CA GLU A 22 8.99 -8.11 -27.63
C GLU A 22 8.47 -7.11 -26.59
N ASN A 23 8.88 -5.84 -26.69
CA ASN A 23 8.39 -4.79 -25.80
C ASN A 23 6.89 -4.56 -25.94
N ALA A 24 6.35 -4.60 -27.17
CA ALA A 24 4.91 -4.50 -27.39
C ALA A 24 4.15 -5.67 -26.76
N TRP A 25 4.68 -6.89 -26.87
CA TRP A 25 4.10 -8.09 -26.27
C TRP A 25 4.13 -8.04 -24.73
N CYS A 26 5.28 -7.71 -24.13
CA CYS A 26 5.42 -7.55 -22.69
C CYS A 26 4.43 -6.49 -22.16
N ARG A 27 4.37 -5.31 -22.80
CA ARG A 27 3.40 -4.26 -22.44
C ARG A 27 1.96 -4.72 -22.57
N HIS A 28 1.63 -5.50 -23.59
CA HIS A 28 0.28 -6.06 -23.76
C HIS A 28 -0.04 -6.99 -22.59
N ARG A 29 0.81 -7.97 -22.31
CA ARG A 29 0.65 -8.94 -21.23
C ARG A 29 0.50 -8.23 -19.87
N ASP A 30 1.38 -7.29 -19.58
CA ASP A 30 1.38 -6.59 -18.28
C ASP A 30 0.10 -5.76 -18.12
N ARG A 31 -0.41 -5.14 -19.20
CA ARG A 31 -1.73 -4.45 -19.19
C ARG A 31 -2.89 -5.41 -18.94
N GLN A 32 -2.88 -6.61 -19.54
CA GLN A 32 -3.91 -7.60 -19.28
C GLN A 32 -3.87 -8.09 -17.83
N MET A 33 -2.67 -8.38 -17.32
CA MET A 33 -2.50 -8.81 -15.94
C MET A 33 -2.90 -7.71 -14.95
N PHE A 34 -2.58 -6.44 -15.24
CA PHE A 34 -3.02 -5.31 -14.43
C PHE A 34 -4.56 -5.17 -14.39
N ARG A 35 -5.26 -5.40 -15.51
CA ARG A 35 -6.73 -5.40 -15.52
C ARG A 35 -7.30 -6.48 -14.60
N LEU A 36 -6.78 -7.70 -14.70
CA LEU A 36 -7.16 -8.81 -13.82
C LEU A 36 -6.91 -8.48 -12.35
N LEU A 37 -5.71 -7.97 -12.02
CA LEU A 37 -5.35 -7.54 -10.67
C LEU A 37 -6.30 -6.45 -10.17
N LYS A 38 -6.63 -5.46 -10.99
CA LYS A 38 -7.58 -4.40 -10.65
C LYS A 38 -8.95 -4.96 -10.30
N HIS A 39 -9.49 -5.88 -11.11
CA HIS A 39 -10.78 -6.50 -10.81
C HIS A 39 -10.73 -7.36 -9.54
N ALA A 40 -9.67 -8.14 -9.35
CA ALA A 40 -9.47 -8.96 -8.16
C ALA A 40 -9.40 -8.09 -6.90
N VAL A 41 -8.66 -6.98 -6.94
CA VAL A 41 -8.53 -6.04 -5.83
C VAL A 41 -9.85 -5.32 -5.55
N CYS A 42 -10.57 -4.84 -6.57
CA CYS A 42 -11.89 -4.24 -6.36
C CYS A 42 -12.87 -5.22 -5.71
N ALA A 43 -12.89 -6.48 -6.15
CA ALA A 43 -13.74 -7.51 -5.54
C ALA A 43 -13.33 -7.79 -4.09
N ALA A 44 -12.02 -7.87 -3.83
CA ALA A 44 -11.44 -8.01 -2.50
C ALA A 44 -11.85 -6.87 -1.55
N GLU A 45 -11.83 -5.61 -2.01
CA GLU A 45 -12.26 -4.46 -1.21
C GLU A 45 -13.71 -4.58 -0.71
N HIS A 46 -14.61 -5.09 -1.55
CA HIS A 46 -16.03 -5.15 -1.22
C HIS A 46 -16.41 -6.38 -0.39
N ALA A 47 -15.82 -7.54 -0.67
CA ALA A 47 -16.27 -8.80 -0.10
C ALA A 47 -15.36 -9.36 1.01
N LEU A 48 -14.05 -9.08 0.97
CA LEU A 48 -13.05 -9.83 1.73
C LEU A 48 -12.02 -8.93 2.43
N SER A 49 -12.25 -7.62 2.53
CA SER A 49 -11.28 -6.65 3.08
C SER A 49 -10.67 -7.09 4.42
N ASN A 50 -11.50 -7.47 5.39
CA ASN A 50 -11.03 -7.90 6.71
C ASN A 50 -10.33 -9.26 6.67
N ASP A 51 -10.79 -10.18 5.81
CA ASP A 51 -10.15 -11.50 5.67
C ASP A 51 -8.78 -11.42 5.00
N ILE A 52 -8.64 -10.54 4.02
CA ILE A 52 -7.37 -10.28 3.34
C ILE A 52 -6.41 -9.59 4.31
N LEU A 53 -6.87 -8.57 5.04
CA LEU A 53 -6.04 -7.92 6.04
C LEU A 53 -5.61 -8.89 7.14
N ARG A 54 -6.48 -9.81 7.57
CA ARG A 54 -6.14 -10.86 8.53
C ARG A 54 -5.02 -11.79 8.03
N ARG A 55 -4.97 -12.06 6.72
CA ARG A 55 -3.89 -12.86 6.11
C ARG A 55 -2.60 -12.07 5.93
N LEU A 56 -2.69 -10.79 5.59
CA LEU A 56 -1.52 -9.93 5.36
C LEU A 56 -0.89 -9.43 6.66
N CYS A 57 -1.71 -8.89 7.56
CA CYS A 57 -1.32 -8.25 8.81
C CYS A 57 -2.30 -8.67 9.93
N PRO A 58 -2.14 -9.87 10.52
CA PRO A 58 -3.07 -10.40 11.51
C PRO A 58 -3.19 -9.51 12.75
N LYS A 59 -2.10 -8.87 13.17
CA LYS A 59 -2.08 -7.93 14.32
C LYS A 59 -2.97 -6.71 14.07
N GLU A 60 -2.85 -6.09 12.90
CA GLU A 60 -3.69 -4.95 12.49
C GLU A 60 -5.16 -5.37 12.37
N ALA A 61 -5.42 -6.55 11.79
CA ALA A 61 -6.78 -7.06 11.67
C ALA A 61 -7.44 -7.30 13.03
N GLU A 62 -6.69 -7.67 14.07
CA GLU A 62 -7.20 -7.84 15.43
C GLU A 62 -7.62 -6.50 16.05
N LEU A 63 -6.80 -5.45 15.87
CA LEU A 63 -7.12 -4.10 16.35
C LEU A 63 -8.40 -3.53 15.70
N LEU A 64 -8.67 -3.92 14.45
CA LEU A 64 -9.82 -3.43 13.68
C LEU A 64 -11.12 -4.22 13.93
N LYS A 65 -11.10 -5.26 14.78
CA LYS A 65 -12.30 -6.02 15.18
C LYS A 65 -13.15 -5.32 16.24
N ASP A 66 -12.75 -4.14 16.71
CA ASP A 66 -13.52 -3.38 17.69
C ASP A 66 -14.93 -3.04 17.15
N PRO A 67 -16.02 -3.50 17.80
CA PRO A 67 -17.40 -3.24 17.37
C PRO A 67 -17.77 -1.75 17.32
N SER A 68 -17.05 -0.91 18.05
CA SER A 68 -17.28 0.54 18.07
C SER A 68 -16.73 1.25 16.82
N LEU A 69 -15.90 0.55 16.03
CA LEU A 69 -15.25 1.08 14.84
C LEU A 69 -15.92 0.54 13.58
N THR A 70 -16.30 1.45 12.68
CA THR A 70 -16.65 1.06 11.30
C THR A 70 -15.41 1.24 10.43
N VAL A 71 -14.80 0.13 10.05
CA VAL A 71 -13.52 0.11 9.32
C VAL A 71 -13.74 -0.18 7.85
N LYS A 72 -13.08 0.59 6.98
CA LYS A 72 -13.03 0.36 5.53
C LYS A 72 -11.59 0.31 5.06
N VAL A 73 -11.17 -0.82 4.49
CA VAL A 73 -9.85 -0.97 3.88
C VAL A 73 -9.97 -0.65 2.38
N LYS A 74 -9.00 0.09 1.84
CA LYS A 74 -8.84 0.31 0.41
C LYS A 74 -7.44 -0.09 -0.02
N PHE A 75 -7.32 -0.86 -1.08
CA PHE A 75 -6.05 -1.27 -1.65
C PHE A 75 -5.63 -0.33 -2.77
N ARG A 76 -4.33 -0.14 -2.94
CA ARG A 76 -3.74 0.67 -3.99
C ARG A 76 -2.59 -0.07 -4.63
N PHE A 77 -2.44 0.10 -5.94
CA PHE A 77 -1.24 -0.30 -6.64
C PHE A 77 -0.25 0.85 -6.66
N GLY A 78 1.01 0.55 -6.39
CA GLY A 78 2.13 1.45 -6.60
C GLY A 78 3.37 0.67 -7.05
N GLY A 79 4.54 1.29 -6.90
CA GLY A 79 5.79 0.78 -7.47
C GLY A 79 6.10 1.39 -8.84
N THR A 80 7.38 1.39 -9.21
CA THR A 80 7.89 1.96 -10.47
C THR A 80 7.89 0.97 -11.62
N GLU A 81 7.83 -0.33 -11.32
CA GLU A 81 7.91 -1.41 -12.30
C GLU A 81 6.82 -2.46 -12.06
N PHE A 82 6.56 -3.29 -13.06
CA PHE A 82 5.59 -4.37 -12.99
C PHE A 82 6.26 -5.66 -12.47
N PRO A 83 5.62 -6.48 -11.62
CA PRO A 83 4.25 -6.36 -11.09
C PRO A 83 4.10 -5.26 -10.03
N PRO A 84 2.93 -4.61 -9.94
CA PRO A 84 2.73 -3.51 -9.01
C PRO A 84 2.79 -3.99 -7.56
N VAL A 85 3.36 -3.16 -6.69
CA VAL A 85 3.32 -3.33 -5.24
C VAL A 85 1.93 -2.95 -4.73
N ILE A 86 1.38 -3.74 -3.81
CA ILE A 86 0.06 -3.47 -3.21
C ILE A 86 0.25 -2.77 -1.87
N TYR A 87 -0.34 -1.58 -1.76
CA TYR A 87 -0.49 -0.83 -0.52
C TYR A 87 -1.94 -0.94 -0.03
N PHE A 88 -2.17 -0.70 1.25
CA PHE A 88 -3.52 -0.61 1.80
C PHE A 88 -3.67 0.61 2.70
N LYS A 89 -4.88 1.15 2.72
CA LYS A 89 -5.29 2.30 3.50
C LYS A 89 -6.46 1.92 4.38
N VAL A 90 -6.32 2.11 5.69
CA VAL A 90 -7.37 1.84 6.67
C VAL A 90 -8.10 3.13 7.01
N PHE A 91 -9.39 3.16 6.72
CA PHE A 91 -10.28 4.25 7.10
C PHE A 91 -11.13 3.81 8.27
N VAL A 92 -11.08 4.58 9.36
CA VAL A 92 -11.88 4.32 10.55
C VAL A 92 -12.94 5.40 10.65
N ARG A 93 -14.20 4.99 10.77
CA ARG A 93 -15.32 5.87 11.04
C ARG A 93 -15.83 5.57 12.45
N ASN A 94 -15.83 6.60 13.30
CA ASN A 94 -16.40 6.49 14.63
C ASN A 94 -17.93 6.63 14.55
N TYR A 95 -18.63 5.99 15.48
CA TYR A 95 -20.09 6.01 15.59
C TYR A 95 -20.68 7.43 15.74
N ASN A 96 -19.88 8.42 16.13
CA ASN A 96 -20.31 9.80 16.43
C ASN A 96 -20.54 10.66 15.16
N GLY A 97 -20.72 10.05 13.98
CA GLY A 97 -20.99 10.78 12.73
C GLY A 97 -19.79 11.53 12.13
N SER A 98 -18.61 11.43 12.75
CA SER A 98 -17.37 12.02 12.23
C SER A 98 -16.99 11.44 10.87
N LEU A 99 -16.37 12.28 10.02
CA LEU A 99 -15.84 11.86 8.72
C LEU A 99 -14.84 10.69 8.89
N PRO A 100 -14.73 9.78 7.90
CA PRO A 100 -13.76 8.70 7.94
C PRO A 100 -12.34 9.25 8.11
N LYS A 101 -11.68 8.88 9.20
CA LYS A 101 -10.33 9.31 9.51
C LYS A 101 -9.34 8.26 9.00
N TYR A 102 -8.34 8.70 8.24
CA TYR A 102 -7.22 7.85 7.87
C TYR A 102 -6.32 7.61 9.09
N VAL A 103 -6.08 6.33 9.39
CA VAL A 103 -5.17 5.91 10.45
C VAL A 103 -3.87 5.43 9.81
N ASN A 104 -2.75 6.00 10.25
CA ASN A 104 -1.40 5.63 9.81
C ASN A 104 -0.63 5.10 11.03
N GLY A 105 0.10 4.00 10.88
CA GLY A 105 0.98 3.45 11.90
C GLY A 105 2.10 4.41 12.34
N LYS A 106 2.46 5.42 11.52
CA LYS A 106 3.39 6.50 11.90
C LYS A 106 2.79 7.56 12.82
N LYS A 107 1.46 7.62 12.97
CA LYS A 107 0.81 8.62 13.84
C LYS A 107 0.90 8.16 15.29
N ILE A 108 1.99 8.53 15.94
CA ILE A 108 2.22 8.27 17.36
C ILE A 108 1.19 9.04 18.18
N ILE A 109 0.59 8.38 19.19
CA ILE A 109 -0.27 9.04 20.17
C ILE A 109 0.58 10.11 20.88
N PRO A 110 0.19 11.41 20.85
CA PRO A 110 1.00 12.46 21.44
C PRO A 110 1.26 12.21 22.93
N SER A 111 2.54 12.31 23.32
CA SER A 111 2.99 12.24 24.71
C SER A 111 2.28 13.34 25.52
N GLY A 112 1.38 12.96 26.43
CA GLY A 112 0.57 13.88 27.22
C GLY A 112 -0.90 13.99 26.78
N SER A 113 -1.31 13.31 25.70
CA SER A 113 -2.73 13.18 25.39
C SER A 113 -3.45 12.28 26.40
N LYS A 114 -4.77 12.47 26.56
CA LYS A 114 -5.62 11.59 27.39
C LYS A 114 -5.52 10.12 26.96
N ALA A 115 -5.33 9.87 25.66
CA ALA A 115 -5.11 8.55 25.11
C ALA A 115 -3.78 7.94 25.58
N ALA A 116 -2.68 8.72 25.58
CA ALA A 116 -1.39 8.26 26.09
C ALA A 116 -1.46 7.95 27.60
N TYR A 117 -2.11 8.80 28.38
CA TYR A 117 -2.29 8.56 29.81
C TYR A 117 -3.13 7.32 30.09
N SER A 118 -4.23 7.14 29.37
CA SER A 118 -5.09 5.96 29.49
C SER A 118 -4.34 4.69 29.08
N ALA A 119 -3.60 4.71 27.97
CA ALA A 119 -2.80 3.58 27.51
C ALA A 119 -1.70 3.20 28.53
N CYS A 120 -0.97 4.20 29.05
CA CYS A 120 0.04 3.98 30.09
C CYS A 120 -0.57 3.38 31.37
N SER A 121 -1.77 3.85 31.77
CA SER A 121 -2.49 3.32 32.92
C SER A 121 -2.97 1.89 32.71
N MET A 122 -3.44 1.55 31.50
CA MET A 122 -3.93 0.20 31.17
C MET A 122 -2.79 -0.82 31.00
N MET A 123 -1.69 -0.43 30.36
CA MET A 123 -0.57 -1.33 30.03
C MET A 123 0.48 -1.42 31.14
N GLY A 124 0.56 -0.40 31.99
CA GLY A 124 1.65 -0.19 32.93
C GLY A 124 2.85 0.51 32.28
N GLN A 125 3.58 1.29 33.09
CA GLN A 125 4.64 2.19 32.63
C GLN A 125 5.72 1.49 31.79
N ARG A 126 6.23 0.35 32.27
CA ARG A 126 7.33 -0.38 31.59
C ARG A 126 6.95 -0.84 30.19
N VAL A 127 5.78 -1.47 30.05
CA VAL A 127 5.29 -2.00 28.77
C VAL A 127 4.97 -0.86 27.82
N PHE A 128 4.36 0.21 28.33
CA PHE A 128 4.05 1.40 27.55
C PHE A 128 5.31 2.07 26.99
N TYR A 129 6.33 2.32 27.81
CA TYR A 129 7.59 2.91 27.34
C TYR A 129 8.34 2.00 26.37
N GLN A 130 8.34 0.68 26.62
CA GLN A 130 8.93 -0.27 25.69
C GLN A 130 8.23 -0.23 24.33
N GLN A 131 6.90 -0.17 24.30
CA GLN A 131 6.15 -0.05 23.04
C GLN A 131 6.47 1.25 22.33
N MET A 132 6.54 2.39 23.03
CA MET A 132 6.93 3.67 22.43
C MET A 132 8.32 3.65 21.79
N LEU A 133 9.29 2.98 22.43
CA LEU A 133 10.64 2.82 21.88
C LEU A 133 10.62 1.97 20.61
N VAL A 134 9.89 0.86 20.66
CA VAL A 134 9.71 -0.04 19.51
C VAL A 134 9.04 0.69 18.35
N ASP A 135 8.01 1.49 18.60
CA ASP A 135 7.31 2.26 17.56
C ASP A 135 8.22 3.32 16.94
N SER A 136 9.06 3.97 17.76
CA SER A 136 10.05 4.95 17.29
C SER A 136 11.09 4.32 16.35
N LEU A 137 11.53 3.10 16.67
CA LEU A 137 12.47 2.34 15.84
C LEU A 137 11.79 1.86 14.54
N HIS A 138 10.58 1.32 14.61
CA HIS A 138 9.84 0.86 13.43
C HIS A 138 9.49 2.01 12.47
N GLY A 139 9.28 3.22 12.98
CA GLY A 139 9.09 4.42 12.16
C GLY A 139 10.30 4.75 11.29
N ALA A 140 11.51 4.42 11.75
CA ALA A 140 12.76 4.63 11.01
C ALA A 140 13.06 3.51 9.99
N ASP A 141 12.49 2.31 10.18
CA ASP A 141 12.73 1.11 9.37
C ASP A 141 12.13 1.16 7.95
N GLY A 142 11.38 2.22 7.60
CA GLY A 142 10.81 2.44 6.26
C GLY A 142 9.71 1.48 5.82
N LYS A 143 9.37 0.45 6.61
CA LYS A 143 8.33 -0.55 6.30
C LYS A 143 6.92 0.02 6.29
N VAL A 144 6.69 1.11 7.02
CA VAL A 144 5.42 1.84 7.01
C VAL A 144 5.50 2.93 5.95
N ALA A 145 4.66 2.82 4.92
CA ALA A 145 4.59 3.82 3.86
C ALA A 145 4.15 5.19 4.41
N ASP A 146 4.71 6.27 3.88
CA ASP A 146 4.39 7.62 4.31
C ASP A 146 3.00 8.07 3.79
N GLU A 147 2.39 9.04 4.47
CA GLU A 147 1.08 9.58 4.08
C GLU A 147 1.14 10.16 2.66
N LEU A 148 2.26 10.76 2.26
CA LEU A 148 2.47 11.28 0.90
C LEU A 148 2.55 10.18 -0.18
N GLU A 149 3.02 8.98 0.17
CA GLU A 149 3.17 7.87 -0.79
C GLU A 149 1.82 7.20 -1.09
N ILE A 150 0.89 7.28 -0.14
CA ILE A 150 -0.38 6.55 -0.19
C ILE A 150 -1.55 7.47 -0.52
N VAL A 151 -1.42 8.80 -0.41
CA VAL A 151 -2.53 9.75 -0.63
C VAL A 151 -2.55 10.28 -2.07
N THR A 152 -3.74 10.43 -2.64
CA THR A 152 -3.93 11.07 -3.97
C THR A 152 -4.66 12.38 -3.81
N MET A 153 -4.50 13.34 -4.75
CA MET A 153 -5.25 14.60 -4.76
C MET A 153 -6.77 14.43 -4.58
N LYS A 154 -7.35 13.33 -5.09
CA LYS A 154 -8.77 12.98 -4.88
C LYS A 154 -9.16 12.74 -3.41
N ASP A 155 -8.22 12.39 -2.55
CA ASP A 155 -8.49 12.24 -1.12
C ASP A 155 -8.58 13.59 -0.39
N TYR A 156 -8.02 14.67 -0.97
CA TYR A 156 -8.07 16.03 -0.45
C TYR A 156 -9.22 16.86 -1.04
N MET A 157 -9.74 16.45 -2.19
CA MET A 157 -10.92 17.07 -2.80
C MET A 157 -12.18 16.51 -2.14
N GLN A 158 -12.62 17.15 -1.06
CA GLN A 158 -13.96 16.98 -0.49
C GLN A 158 -14.92 17.99 -1.10
#